data_AF-A0A258KXB2-F1
#
_entry.id   AF-A0A258KXB2-F1
#
_cell.length_a   1.000
_cell.length_b   1.000
_cell.length_c   1.000
_cell.angle_alpha   90.00
_cell.angle_beta   90.00
_cell.angle_gamma   90.00
#
_symmetry.space_group_name_H-M   'P 1'
#
loop_
_entity.id
_entity.type
_entity.pdbx_description
1 polymer ?
#
loop_
_entity_poly.entity_id
_entity_poly.type
_entity_poly.pdbx_seq_one_letter_code
_entity_poly.pdbx_strand_id
1 'polypeptide(L)'
;MAQVIVFPLQREQSLCPTQAAHVLGQIEDPAARKRCWQDWATKTKKRLVKKGVPKTAASHAIHKYAMAIREEAFRLGYLRREAFNRDRAS
;
A
#
# COMPACT_ATOMS: atom_id res chain seq x y z
N MET A 1 0.23 4.40 -31.77
CA MET A 1 -0.30 3.21 -31.06
C MET A 1 0.50 3.02 -29.78
N ALA A 2 -0.08 3.22 -28.60
CA ALA A 2 0.62 3.12 -27.34
C ALA A 2 0.81 1.64 -26.97
N GLN A 3 2.06 1.18 -26.85
CA GLN A 3 2.38 -0.17 -26.40
C GLN A 3 2.05 -0.28 -24.91
N VAL A 4 0.97 -1.00 -24.60
CA VAL A 4 0.62 -1.39 -23.23
C VAL A 4 1.59 -2.51 -22.83
N ILE A 5 2.66 -2.15 -22.12
CA ILE A 5 3.57 -3.13 -21.52
C ILE A 5 2.85 -3.76 -20.33
N VAL A 6 2.14 -4.86 -20.57
CA VAL A 6 1.60 -5.73 -19.53
C VAL A 6 2.77 -6.54 -18.98
N PHE A 7 3.39 -6.07 -17.90
CA PHE A 7 4.34 -6.88 -17.15
C PHE A 7 3.59 -8.13 -16.63
N PRO A 8 4.08 -9.36 -16.88
CA PRO A 8 3.46 -10.56 -16.34
C PRO A 8 3.66 -10.56 -14.82
N LEU A 9 2.60 -10.20 -14.09
CA LEU A 9 2.52 -10.17 -12.61
C LEU A 9 2.69 -11.55 -11.94
N GLN A 10 2.96 -12.62 -12.70
CA GLN A 10 2.98 -14.00 -12.21
C GLN A 10 4.19 -14.38 -11.34
N ARG A 11 5.20 -13.50 -11.18
CA ARG A 11 6.38 -13.76 -10.32
C ARG A 11 6.60 -12.71 -9.23
N GLU A 12 5.77 -11.68 -9.14
CA GLU A 12 5.80 -10.81 -7.96
C GLU A 12 4.99 -11.50 -6.87
N GLN A 13 5.62 -11.79 -5.72
CA GLN A 13 4.89 -12.09 -4.49
C GLN A 13 3.74 -11.09 -4.41
N SER A 14 2.53 -11.57 -4.64
CA SER A 14 1.34 -10.73 -4.64
C SER A 14 1.31 -10.12 -3.25
N LEU A 15 1.63 -8.83 -3.16
CA LEU A 15 1.67 -8.12 -1.90
C LEU A 15 0.28 -8.30 -1.27
N CYS A 16 0.20 -9.13 -0.23
CA CYS A 16 -1.07 -9.56 0.36
C CYS A 16 -1.56 -8.44 1.29
N PRO A 17 -2.66 -7.73 0.95
CA PRO A 17 -3.15 -6.65 1.79
C PRO A 17 -3.52 -7.12 3.20
N THR A 18 -4.00 -8.36 3.34
CA THR A 18 -4.33 -9.00 4.62
C THR A 18 -3.10 -9.15 5.51
N GLN A 19 -2.01 -9.69 4.96
CA GLN A 19 -0.77 -9.85 5.70
C GLN A 19 -0.18 -8.50 6.11
N ALA A 20 -0.21 -7.51 5.21
CA ALA A 20 0.24 -6.16 5.52
C ALA A 20 -0.64 -5.48 6.58
N ALA A 21 -1.96 -5.68 6.54
CA ALA A 21 -2.89 -5.19 7.56
C ALA A 21 -2.60 -5.80 8.94
N HIS A 22 -2.33 -7.11 9.01
CA HIS A 22 -1.91 -7.74 10.28
C HIS A 22 -0.61 -7.16 10.82
N VAL A 23 0.43 -7.06 9.98
CA VAL A 23 1.75 -6.52 10.40
C VAL A 23 1.61 -5.08 10.89
N LEU A 24 0.89 -4.23 10.15
CA LEU A 24 0.68 -2.83 10.57
C LEU A 24 -0.26 -2.72 11.78
N GLY A 25 -1.23 -3.63 11.92
CA GLY A 25 -2.15 -3.69 13.05
C GLY A 25 -1.47 -4.10 14.36
N GLN A 26 -0.40 -4.90 14.30
CA GLN A 26 0.41 -5.30 15.46
C GLN A 26 1.32 -4.18 16.00
N ILE A 27 1.59 -3.13 15.22
CA ILE A 27 2.41 -2.00 15.67
C ILE A 27 1.53 -1.07 16.52
N GLU A 28 1.70 -1.10 17.83
CA GLU A 28 0.89 -0.31 18.78
C GLU A 28 1.12 1.20 18.63
N ASP A 29 2.37 1.65 18.50
CA ASP A 29 2.71 3.07 18.33
C ASP A 29 2.27 3.59 16.93
N PRO A 30 1.33 4.55 16.86
CA PRO A 30 0.90 5.14 15.60
C PRO A 30 2.04 5.81 14.82
N ALA A 31 3.02 6.40 15.52
CA ALA A 31 4.17 7.05 14.88
C ALA A 31 5.14 6.02 14.27
N ALA A 32 5.40 4.91 14.97
CA ALA A 32 6.15 3.78 14.43
C ALA A 32 5.44 3.13 13.24
N ARG A 33 4.12 2.96 13.31
CA ARG A 33 3.30 2.41 12.22
C ARG A 33 3.39 3.28 10.96
N LYS A 34 3.26 4.60 11.12
CA LYS A 34 3.40 5.57 10.03
C LYS A 34 4.80 5.52 9.40
N ARG A 35 5.86 5.51 10.23
CA ARG A 35 7.25 5.42 9.77
C ARG A 35 7.52 4.12 9.01
N CYS A 36 7.08 2.98 9.55
CA CYS A 36 7.20 1.66 8.91
C CYS A 36 6.61 1.65 7.49
N TRP A 37 5.37 2.17 7.35
CA TRP A 37 4.74 2.29 6.04
C TRP A 37 5.48 3.25 5.10
N GLN A 38 5.89 4.43 5.59
CA GLN A 38 6.61 5.43 4.79
C GLN A 38 7.96 4.89 4.27
N ASP A 39 8.70 4.17 5.10
CA ASP A 39 9.96 3.55 4.73
C ASP A 39 9.78 2.48 3.65
N TRP A 40 8.77 1.62 3.83
CA TRP A 40 8.42 0.60 2.85
C TRP A 40 8.00 1.25 1.52
N ALA A 41 7.09 2.22 1.55
CA ALA A 41 6.59 2.93 0.38
C ALA A 41 7.73 3.63 -0.38
N THR A 42 8.64 4.29 0.35
CA THR A 42 9.79 4.99 -0.26
C THR A 42 10.76 4.01 -0.92
N LYS A 43 11.10 2.92 -0.24
CA LYS A 43 11.99 1.87 -0.78
C LYS A 43 11.37 1.20 -2.02
N THR A 44 10.09 0.85 -1.95
CA THR A 44 9.35 0.23 -3.05
C THR A 44 9.23 1.18 -4.25
N LYS A 45 8.87 2.45 -4.02
CA LYS A 45 8.82 3.47 -5.08
C LYS A 45 10.16 3.61 -5.79
N LYS A 46 11.26 3.73 -5.03
CA LYS A 46 12.62 3.82 -5.59
C LYS A 46 12.97 2.58 -6.43
N ARG A 47 12.63 1.38 -5.96
CA ARG A 47 12.84 0.13 -6.70
C ARG A 47 12.03 0.06 -7.99
N LEU A 48 10.75 0.41 -7.95
CA LEU A 48 9.87 0.44 -9.14
C LEU A 48 10.40 1.42 -10.20
N VAL A 49 10.79 2.62 -9.77
CA VAL A 49 11.39 3.63 -10.67
C VAL A 49 12.70 3.12 -11.28
N LYS A 50 13.56 2.46 -10.49
CA LYS A 50 14.80 1.85 -11.00
C LYS A 50 14.53 0.75 -12.03
N LYS A 51 13.38 0.06 -11.94
CA LYS A 51 12.92 -0.94 -12.93
C LYS A 51 12.24 -0.33 -14.16
N GLY A 52 12.18 0.99 -14.29
CA GLY A 52 11.59 1.68 -15.44
C GLY A 52 10.10 2.03 -15.27
N VAL A 53 9.50 1.83 -14.10
CA VAL A 53 8.13 2.28 -13.84
C VAL A 53 8.11 3.80 -13.67
N PRO A 54 7.25 4.55 -14.39
CA PRO A 54 7.12 5.98 -14.20
C PRO A 54 6.83 6.36 -12.75
N LYS A 55 7.44 7.45 -12.26
CA LYS A 55 7.26 7.92 -10.87
C LYS A 55 5.79 8.11 -10.49
N THR A 56 4.97 8.59 -11.43
CA THR A 56 3.52 8.78 -11.27
C THR A 56 2.80 7.44 -11.12
N ALA A 57 3.06 6.49 -12.02
CA ALA A 57 2.50 5.14 -11.98
C ALA A 57 2.89 4.39 -10.69
N ALA A 58 4.16 4.48 -10.27
CA ALA A 58 4.62 3.88 -9.02
C ALA A 58 3.93 4.50 -7.79
N SER A 59 3.71 5.82 -7.80
CA SER A 59 3.00 6.49 -6.70
C SER A 59 1.54 6.07 -6.65
N HIS A 60 0.89 5.97 -7.81
CA HIS A 60 -0.50 5.51 -7.91
C HIS A 60 -0.65 4.05 -7.44
N ALA A 61 0.27 3.16 -7.82
CA ALA A 61 0.26 1.76 -7.37
C ALA A 61 0.39 1.64 -5.85
N ILE A 62 1.30 2.40 -5.23
CA ILE A 62 1.47 2.42 -3.77
C ILE A 62 0.22 2.98 -3.08
N HIS A 63 -0.40 4.02 -3.64
CA HIS A 63 -1.65 4.57 -3.10
C HIS A 63 -2.78 3.55 -3.14
N LYS A 64 -2.97 2.86 -4.28
CA LYS A 64 -3.95 1.77 -4.39
C LYS A 64 -3.69 0.65 -3.37
N TYR A 65 -2.44 0.28 -3.16
CA TYR A 65 -2.09 -0.73 -2.17
C TYR A 65 -2.38 -0.27 -0.73
N ALA A 66 -2.12 1.01 -0.41
CA ALA A 66 -2.51 1.59 0.87
C ALA A 66 -4.03 1.54 1.11
N MET A 67 -4.83 1.80 0.07
CA MET A 67 -6.29 1.71 0.15
C MET A 67 -6.73 0.27 0.40
N ALA A 68 -6.18 -0.70 -0.34
CA ALA A 68 -6.49 -2.12 -0.15
C ALA A 68 -6.13 -2.60 1.28
N ILE A 69 -4.99 -2.18 1.82
CA ILE A 69 -4.62 -2.47 3.21
C ILE A 69 -5.63 -1.86 4.19
N ARG A 70 -6.08 -0.63 3.95
CA ARG A 70 -7.05 0.05 4.84
C ARG A 70 -8.41 -0.65 4.83
N GLU A 71 -8.92 -1.02 3.65
CA GLU A 71 -10.16 -1.78 3.53
C GLU A 71 -10.07 -3.12 4.27
N GLU A 72 -8.93 -3.79 4.11
CA GLU A 72 -8.69 -5.07 4.77
C GLU A 72 -8.48 -4.94 6.28
N ALA A 73 -7.79 -3.90 6.74
CA ALA A 73 -7.65 -3.57 8.15
C ALA A 73 -9.01 -3.23 8.78
N PHE A 74 -9.91 -2.58 8.05
CA PHE A 74 -11.29 -2.38 8.49
C PHE A 74 -12.06 -3.71 8.58
N ARG A 75 -11.96 -4.57 7.55
CA ARG A 75 -12.59 -5.90 7.53
C ARG A 75 -12.11 -6.80 8.69
N LEU A 76 -10.83 -6.72 9.03
CA LEU A 76 -10.20 -7.48 10.12
C LEU A 76 -10.43 -6.85 11.51
N GLY A 77 -11.08 -5.69 11.60
CA GLY A 77 -11.38 -5.02 12.87
C GLY A 77 -10.23 -4.20 13.48
N TYR A 78 -9.11 -4.00 12.76
CA TYR A 78 -8.01 -3.13 13.19
C TYR A 78 -8.34 -1.64 13.11
N LEU A 79 -9.34 -1.26 12.31
CA LEU A 79 -9.83 0.12 12.21
C LEU A 79 -11.27 0.20 12.70
N ARG A 80 -11.55 1.15 13.61
CA ARG A 80 -12.93 1.51 13.97
C ARG A 80 -13.59 2.29 12.83
N ARG A 81 -14.90 2.12 12.67
CA ARG A 81 -15.72 2.73 11.59
C ARG A 81 -15.60 4.26 11.53
N GLU A 82 -15.41 4.90 12.68
CA GLU A 82 -15.19 6.34 12.83
C GLU A 82 -13.86 6.82 12.21
N ALA A 83 -12.79 6.04 12.40
CA ALA A 83 -11.47 6.33 11.82
C ALA A 83 -11.45 6.06 10.31
N PHE A 84 -12.17 5.05 9.83
CA PHE A 84 -12.32 4.75 8.41
C PHE A 84 -13.08 5.84 7.65
N ASN A 85 -14.13 6.42 8.26
CA ASN A 85 -14.95 7.47 7.62
C ASN A 85 -14.29 8.86 7.64
N ARG A 86 -13.49 9.20 8.66
CA ARG A 86 -12.76 10.49 8.71
C ARG A 86 -11.76 10.66 7.57
N ASP A 87 -11.08 9.57 7.19
CA ASP A 87 -10.06 9.57 6.14
C ASP A 87 -10.64 9.55 4.71
N ARG A 88 -11.92 9.22 4.53
CA ARG A 88 -12.59 9.20 3.20
C ARG A 88 -13.20 10.55 2.82
N ALA A 89 -13.36 11.44 3.80
CA ALA A 89 -13.93 12.78 3.64
C ALA A 89 -12.87 13.91 3.55
N SER A 90 -11.58 13.57 3.70
CA SER A 90 -10.43 14.49 3.53
C SER A 90 -9.69 14.18 2.23
#